data_AF-A0A531KCN2-F1
#
_entry.id   AF-A0A531KCN2-F1
#
_cell.length_a   1.000
_cell.length_b   1.000
_cell.length_c   1.000
_cell.angle_alpha   90.00
_cell.angle_beta   90.00
_cell.angle_gamma   90.00
#
_symmetry.space_group_name_H-M   'P 1'
#
loop_
_entity.id
_entity.type
_entity.pdbx_description
1 polymer ?
#
loop_
_entity_poly.entity_id
_entity_poly.type
_entity_poly.pdbx_seq_one_letter_code
_entity_poly.pdbx_strand_id
1 'polypeptide(L)' 'MNSGSDDKVTPLRPKRPCPECGKPSARETYPFCSVRCKDIDLNRWLKG' A
#
# COMPACT_ATOMS: atom_id res chain seq x y z
N MET A 1 34.82 15.88 10.44
CA MET A 1 34.28 14.50 10.48
C MET A 1 32.99 14.46 9.70
N ASN A 2 32.78 13.38 8.94
CA ASN A 2 31.90 13.23 7.78
C ASN A 2 30.39 13.33 8.04
N SER A 3 29.71 13.95 7.06
CA SER A 3 28.38 13.70 6.51
C SER A 3 27.43 12.81 7.32
N GLY A 4 26.47 13.44 8.00
CA GLY A 4 25.26 12.77 8.48
C GLY A 4 24.29 12.57 7.31
N SER A 5 24.27 11.34 6.77
CA SER A 5 23.24 10.91 5.84
C SER A 5 21.93 10.71 6.61
N ASP A 6 20.96 11.59 6.38
CA ASP A 6 19.59 11.51 6.88
C ASP A 6 18.86 10.38 6.14
N ASP A 7 19.12 9.13 6.54
CA ASP A 7 18.35 7.98 6.07
C ASP A 7 16.93 8.10 6.64
N LYS A 8 16.02 8.70 5.86
CA LYS A 8 14.58 8.78 6.14
C LYS A 8 13.99 7.37 6.24
N VAL A 9 14.17 6.70 7.36
CA VAL A 9 13.52 5.42 7.68
C VAL A 9 12.03 5.71 7.76
N THR A 10 11.33 5.53 6.63
CA THR A 10 9.88 5.60 6.59
C THR A 10 9.39 4.46 7.47
N PRO A 11 8.54 4.70 8.48
CA PRO A 11 8.03 3.66 9.35
C PRO A 11 7.48 2.52 8.48
N LEU A 12 7.90 1.28 8.75
CA LEU A 12 7.41 0.10 8.05
C LEU A 12 5.91 0.01 8.30
N ARG A 13 5.13 0.58 7.39
CA ARG A 13 3.67 0.59 7.47
C ARG A 13 3.23 -0.85 7.66
N PRO A 14 2.48 -1.18 8.72
CA PRO A 14 2.14 -2.57 9.02
C PRO A 14 1.41 -3.16 7.82
N LYS A 15 1.82 -4.36 7.37
CA LYS A 15 1.16 -5.05 6.27
C LYS A 15 -0.29 -5.31 6.66
N ARG A 16 -1.21 -4.60 6.00
CA ARG A 16 -2.64 -4.79 6.16
C ARG A 16 -3.16 -5.77 5.11
N PRO A 17 -4.20 -6.57 5.40
CA PRO A 17 -4.87 -7.35 4.38
C PRO A 17 -5.57 -6.42 3.37
N CYS A 18 -5.58 -6.82 2.11
CA CYS A 18 -6.23 -6.11 1.02
C CYS A 18 -7.75 -6.06 1.29
N PRO A 19 -8.39 -4.88 1.25
CA PRO A 19 -9.82 -4.77 1.52
C PRO A 19 -10.68 -5.54 0.50
N GLU A 20 -10.24 -5.61 -0.76
CA GLU A 20 -11.01 -6.32 -1.81
C GLU A 20 -10.91 -7.85 -1.78
N CYS A 21 -9.87 -8.45 -1.19
CA CYS A 21 -9.65 -9.90 -1.29
C CYS A 21 -8.95 -10.58 -0.09
N GLY A 22 -8.58 -9.82 0.94
CA GLY A 22 -7.93 -10.34 2.15
C GLY A 22 -6.45 -10.73 2.02
N LYS A 23 -5.87 -10.70 0.81
CA LYS A 23 -4.45 -11.02 0.59
C LYS A 23 -3.51 -10.00 1.24
N PRO A 24 -2.28 -10.38 1.62
CA PRO A 24 -1.31 -9.41 2.17
C PRO A 24 -1.06 -8.26 1.18
N SER A 25 -1.10 -7.02 1.69
CA SER A 25 -0.81 -5.83 0.88
C SER A 25 0.61 -5.85 0.31
N ALA A 26 0.72 -5.43 -0.94
CA ALA A 26 2.01 -5.20 -1.58
C ALA A 26 2.47 -3.77 -1.26
N ARG A 27 3.78 -3.57 -1.17
CA ARG A 27 4.36 -2.26 -0.83
C ARG A 27 4.07 -1.21 -1.90
N GLU A 28 4.05 -1.65 -3.16
CA GLU A 28 3.82 -0.83 -4.35
C GLU A 28 2.36 -0.39 -4.48
N THR A 29 1.41 -1.23 -4.06
CA THR A 29 -0.02 -1.00 -4.23
C THR A 29 -0.76 -0.82 -2.91
N TYR A 30 -0.05 -0.53 -1.81
CA TYR A 30 -0.64 -0.40 -0.48
C TYR A 30 -1.80 0.61 -0.50
N PRO A 31 -2.99 0.29 0.05
CA PRO A 31 -3.33 -0.84 0.93
C PRO A 31 -3.74 -2.16 0.24
N PHE A 32 -3.64 -2.26 -1.08
CA PHE A 32 -4.09 -3.40 -1.87
C PHE A 32 -2.97 -4.41 -2.13
N CYS A 33 -3.35 -5.63 -2.51
CA CYS A 33 -2.39 -6.66 -2.92
C CYS A 33 -1.96 -6.55 -4.39
N SER A 34 -2.67 -5.79 -5.22
CA SER A 34 -2.39 -5.63 -6.66
C SER A 34 -3.13 -4.41 -7.23
N VAL A 35 -2.69 -3.95 -8.42
CA VAL A 35 -3.38 -2.88 -9.18
C VAL A 35 -4.83 -3.26 -9.48
N ARG A 36 -5.08 -4.52 -9.85
CA ARG A 36 -6.44 -5.04 -10.10
C ARG A 36 -7.37 -4.81 -8.91
N CYS A 37 -6.92 -5.06 -7.69
CA CYS A 37 -7.74 -4.82 -6.50
C CYS A 37 -7.98 -3.33 -6.25
N LYS A 38 -6.99 -2.46 -6.56
CA LYS A 38 -7.19 -1.01 -6.50
C LYS A 38 -8.29 -0.55 -7.47
N ASP A 39 -8.30 -1.10 -8.68
CA ASP A 39 -9.27 -0.71 -9.70
C ASP A 39 -10.69 -1.20 -9.38
N ILE A 40 -10.82 -2.39 -8.75
CA ILE A 40 -12.11 -2.90 -8.28
C ILE A 40 -12.68 -2.02 -7.17
N ASP A 41 -11.86 -1.64 -6.19
CA ASP A 41 -12.24 -0.72 -5.10
C ASP A 41 -12.69 0.63 -5.65
N LEU A 42 -11.92 1.20 -6.59
CA LEU A 42 -12.28 2.43 -7.30
C LEU A 42 -13.63 2.29 -8.02
N ASN A 43 -13.83 1.20 -8.75
CA ASN A 43 -15.08 0.96 -9.46
C ASN A 43 -16.27 0.76 -8.50
N ARG A 44 -16.06 0.13 -7.33
CA ARG A 44 -17.09 0.00 -6.28
C ARG A 44 -17.50 1.37 -5.76
N TRP A 45 -16.55 2.29 -5.60
CA TRP A 45 -16.82 3.65 -5.15
C TRP A 45 -17.52 4.50 -6.21
N LEU A 46 -17.08 4.41 -7.47
CA LEU A 46 -17.67 5.19 -8.58
C LEU A 46 -19.08 4.71 -8.99
N LYS A 47 -19.43 3.45 -8.70
CA LYS A 47 -20.77 2.91 -8.92
C LYS A 47 -21.69 3.04 -7.69
N GLY A 48 -21.17 3.61 -6.60
CA GLY A 48 -21.92 3.88 -5.38
C GLY A 48 -22.97 4.96 -5.56
#